data_AF-A0A0B5IL72-F1
#
_entry.id   AF-A0A0B5IL72-F1
#
_cell.length_a   1.000
_cell.length_b   1.000
_cell.length_c   1.000
_cell.angle_alpha   90.00
_cell.angle_beta   90.00
_cell.angle_gamma   90.00
#
_symmetry.space_group_name_H-M   'P 1'
#
loop_
_entity.id
_entity.type
_entity.pdbx_description
1 polymer ?
#
loop_
_entity_poly.entity_id
_entity_poly.type
_entity_poly.pdbx_seq_one_letter_code
_entity_poly.pdbx_strand_id
1 'polypeptide(L)'
;MRAVSMRSATQRTVEMAKKVWHWFSMVCAGLSALAFLALMIFGIFDGIKRDEQEERERQARLASVPSAAPTTRTPIDWTYEGAVCADGTLSFSIGKQGACSHHGGVAGKWSAADGTQVICRNSPPRTQEQVDRQMAKFGRIVC
;
A
#
# COMPACT_ATOMS: atom_id res chain seq x y z
N MET A 1 43.92 -84.28 -14.68
CA MET A 1 44.35 -83.01 -14.05
C MET A 1 44.35 -81.88 -15.08
N ARG A 2 43.21 -81.22 -15.35
CA ARG A 2 43.13 -79.97 -16.14
C ARG A 2 41.88 -79.19 -15.72
N ALA A 3 41.96 -78.42 -14.63
CA ALA A 3 40.82 -77.62 -14.16
C ALA A 3 41.22 -76.22 -13.62
N VAL A 4 42.45 -75.76 -13.84
CA VAL A 4 42.97 -74.53 -13.18
C VAL A 4 42.96 -73.29 -14.10
N SER A 5 42.74 -73.41 -15.41
CA SER A 5 42.97 -72.29 -16.33
C SER A 5 41.80 -71.31 -16.55
N MET A 6 40.55 -71.68 -16.20
CA MET A 6 39.38 -70.84 -16.55
C MET A 6 39.03 -69.72 -15.56
N ARG A 7 39.56 -69.73 -14.32
CA ARG A 7 39.22 -68.70 -13.32
C ARG A 7 39.94 -67.36 -13.51
N SER A 8 41.01 -67.32 -14.33
CA SER A 8 41.85 -66.13 -14.50
C SER A 8 41.26 -65.10 -15.47
N ALA A 9 40.47 -65.54 -16.46
CA ALA A 9 39.84 -64.65 -17.44
C ALA A 9 38.67 -63.86 -16.83
N THR A 10 37.86 -64.52 -16.00
CA THR A 10 36.71 -63.88 -15.33
C THR A 10 37.15 -62.84 -14.29
N GLN A 11 38.19 -63.11 -13.50
CA GLN A 11 38.70 -62.12 -12.53
C GLN A 11 39.21 -60.83 -13.19
N ARG A 12 39.87 -60.92 -14.36
CA ARG A 12 40.35 -59.72 -15.09
C ARG A 12 39.19 -58.86 -15.59
N THR A 13 38.10 -59.48 -16.06
CA THR A 13 36.92 -58.75 -16.54
C THR A 13 36.21 -57.99 -15.40
N VAL A 14 36.14 -58.58 -14.21
CA VAL A 14 35.52 -57.95 -13.03
C VAL A 14 36.33 -56.75 -12.54
N GLU A 15 37.65 -56.85 -12.51
CA GLU A 15 38.51 -55.73 -12.10
C GLU A 15 38.47 -54.56 -13.09
N MET A 16 38.39 -54.84 -14.40
CA MET A 16 38.17 -53.80 -15.40
C MET A 16 36.79 -53.16 -15.27
N ALA A 17 35.74 -53.97 -15.04
CA ALA A 17 34.38 -53.47 -14.84
C ALA A 17 34.27 -52.54 -13.62
N LYS A 18 34.95 -52.86 -12.50
CA LYS A 18 35.01 -51.98 -11.32
C LYS A 18 35.69 -50.65 -11.61
N LYS A 19 36.82 -50.66 -12.33
CA LYS A 19 37.53 -49.43 -12.70
C LYS A 19 36.68 -48.53 -13.60
N VAL A 20 36.01 -49.13 -14.58
CA VAL A 20 35.09 -48.41 -15.47
C VAL A 20 33.91 -47.83 -14.67
N TRP A 21 33.31 -48.63 -13.78
CA TRP A 21 32.24 -48.17 -12.89
C TRP A 21 32.67 -47.00 -12.00
N HIS A 22 33.84 -47.11 -11.36
CA HIS A 22 34.37 -46.04 -10.52
C HIS A 22 34.65 -44.76 -11.32
N TRP A 23 35.23 -44.88 -12.51
CA TRP A 23 35.47 -43.74 -13.38
C TRP A 23 34.16 -43.06 -13.77
N PHE A 24 33.16 -43.83 -14.17
CA PHE A 24 31.84 -43.30 -14.53
C PHE A 24 31.15 -42.61 -13.33
N SER A 25 31.23 -43.24 -12.15
CA SER A 25 30.69 -42.67 -10.91
C SER A 25 31.35 -41.34 -10.54
N MET A 26 32.66 -41.19 -10.74
CA MET A 26 33.35 -39.91 -10.48
C MET A 26 32.92 -38.82 -11.45
N VAL A 27 32.75 -39.15 -12.74
CA VAL A 27 32.28 -38.20 -13.77
C VAL A 27 30.85 -37.75 -13.47
N CYS A 28 29.94 -38.68 -13.18
CA CYS A 28 28.56 -38.35 -12.81
C CYS A 28 28.51 -37.48 -11.54
N ALA A 29 29.27 -37.80 -10.49
CA ALA A 29 29.33 -37.00 -9.28
C ALA A 29 29.86 -35.58 -9.56
N GLY A 30 30.90 -35.45 -10.39
CA GLY A 30 31.46 -34.16 -10.80
C GLY A 30 30.47 -33.29 -11.58
N LEU A 31 29.77 -33.86 -12.56
CA LEU A 31 28.74 -33.14 -13.33
C LEU A 31 27.56 -32.71 -12.45
N SER A 32 27.13 -33.58 -11.53
CA SER A 32 26.08 -33.26 -10.56
C SER A 32 26.49 -32.07 -9.71
N ALA A 33 27.70 -32.09 -9.15
CA ALA A 33 28.22 -31.00 -8.32
C ALA A 33 28.31 -29.67 -9.10
N LEU A 34 28.77 -29.70 -10.36
CA LEU A 34 28.81 -28.51 -11.21
C LEU A 34 27.42 -27.96 -11.53
N ALA A 35 26.45 -28.84 -11.80
CA ALA A 35 25.06 -28.43 -12.02
C ALA A 35 24.44 -27.79 -10.77
N PHE A 36 24.67 -28.38 -9.58
CA PHE A 36 24.22 -27.79 -8.32
C PHE A 36 24.87 -26.43 -8.04
N LEU A 37 26.17 -26.29 -8.29
CA LEU A 37 26.88 -25.04 -8.10
C LEU A 37 26.37 -23.95 -9.05
N ALA A 38 26.08 -24.31 -10.30
CA ALA A 38 25.45 -23.41 -11.26
C ALA A 38 24.05 -22.97 -10.79
N LEU A 39 23.19 -23.90 -10.35
CA LEU A 39 21.85 -23.56 -9.83
C LEU A 39 21.91 -22.67 -8.58
N MET A 40 22.87 -22.89 -7.69
CA MET A 40 23.09 -22.02 -6.52
C MET A 40 23.51 -20.61 -6.96
N ILE A 41 24.44 -20.50 -7.93
CA ILE A 41 24.85 -19.20 -8.47
C ILE A 41 23.66 -18.51 -9.13
N PHE A 42 22.96 -19.16 -10.07
CA PHE A 42 21.80 -18.58 -10.75
C PHE A 42 20.68 -18.20 -9.77
N GLY A 43 20.38 -19.05 -8.78
CA GLY A 43 19.35 -18.76 -7.77
C GLY A 43 19.68 -17.59 -6.86
N ILE A 44 20.97 -17.39 -6.49
CA ILE A 44 21.41 -16.22 -5.74
C ILE A 44 21.28 -14.94 -6.59
N PHE A 45 21.65 -15.00 -7.87
CA PHE A 45 21.53 -13.86 -8.79
C PHE A 45 20.07 -13.48 -9.08
N ASP A 46 19.15 -14.45 -9.15
CA ASP A 46 17.71 -14.19 -9.29
C ASP A 46 17.09 -13.54 -8.05
N GLY A 47 17.64 -13.81 -6.86
CA GLY A 47 17.25 -13.15 -5.61
C GLY A 47 17.53 -11.64 -5.63
N ILE A 48 18.76 -11.26 -6.02
CA ILE A 48 19.21 -9.85 -6.04
C ILE A 48 18.37 -9.00 -7.00
N LYS A 49 17.92 -9.55 -8.14
CA LYS A 49 17.07 -8.80 -9.09
C LYS A 49 15.66 -8.53 -8.58
N ARG A 50 15.15 -9.33 -7.64
CA ARG A 50 13.79 -9.17 -7.11
C ARG A 50 13.69 -7.94 -6.21
N ASP A 51 14.73 -7.70 -5.41
CA ASP A 51 14.78 -6.58 -4.47
C ASP A 51 14.76 -5.22 -5.19
N GLU A 52 15.47 -5.10 -6.33
CA GLU A 52 15.47 -3.88 -7.14
C GLU A 52 14.11 -3.58 -7.79
N GLN A 53 13.33 -4.62 -8.14
CA GLN A 53 11.98 -4.41 -8.69
C GLN A 53 11.01 -3.98 -7.60
N GLU A 54 11.06 -4.58 -6.42
CA GLU A 54 10.19 -4.19 -5.30
C GLU A 54 10.43 -2.73 -4.89
N GLU A 55 11.68 -2.29 -4.89
CA GLU A 55 12.01 -0.89 -4.59
C GLU A 55 11.53 0.07 -5.69
N ARG A 56 11.65 -0.28 -6.97
CA ARG A 56 11.09 0.51 -8.08
C ARG A 56 9.58 0.60 -8.03
N GLU A 57 8.88 -0.49 -7.72
CA GLU A 57 7.43 -0.46 -7.54
C GLU A 57 7.01 0.35 -6.32
N ARG A 58 7.76 0.24 -5.21
CA ARG A 58 7.54 1.07 -4.03
C ARG A 58 7.72 2.55 -4.35
N GLN A 59 8.77 2.92 -5.08
CA GLN A 59 9.00 4.29 -5.54
C GLN A 59 7.90 4.76 -6.50
N ALA A 60 7.45 3.93 -7.44
CA ALA A 60 6.34 4.24 -8.32
C ALA A 60 5.03 4.44 -7.56
N ARG A 61 4.75 3.60 -6.55
CA ARG A 61 3.61 3.76 -5.64
C ARG A 61 3.70 5.09 -4.89
N LEU A 62 4.86 5.40 -4.29
CA LEU A 62 5.07 6.66 -3.57
C LEU A 62 4.95 7.89 -4.47
N ALA A 63 5.38 7.80 -5.73
CA ALA A 63 5.21 8.86 -6.72
C ALA A 63 3.75 9.03 -7.18
N SER A 64 2.96 7.94 -7.15
CA SER A 64 1.54 7.95 -7.53
C SER A 64 0.60 8.41 -6.40
N VAL A 65 1.06 8.43 -5.15
CA VAL A 65 0.30 9.04 -4.06
C VAL A 65 0.32 10.54 -4.31
N PRO A 66 -0.85 11.20 -4.52
CA PRO A 66 -0.88 12.65 -4.59
C PRO A 66 -0.26 13.16 -3.30
N SER A 67 0.89 13.83 -3.43
CA SER A 67 1.57 14.49 -2.34
C SER A 67 0.57 15.48 -1.76
N ALA A 68 -0.09 15.08 -0.66
CA ALA A 68 -0.85 15.98 0.17
C ALA A 68 0.17 16.90 0.81
N ALA A 69 0.65 17.87 0.03
CA ALA A 69 1.36 19.02 0.54
C ALA A 69 0.52 19.57 1.70
N PRO A 70 1.13 19.97 2.82
CA PRO A 70 0.38 20.59 3.91
C PRO A 70 -0.37 21.77 3.31
N THR A 71 -1.70 21.67 3.26
CA THR A 71 -2.60 22.66 2.66
C THR A 71 -2.28 24.01 3.27
N THR A 72 -1.55 24.82 2.53
CA THR A 72 -1.18 26.18 2.89
C THR A 72 -2.45 26.97 3.15
N ARG A 73 -2.86 27.09 4.43
CA ARG A 73 -3.89 27.98 5.01
C ARG A 73 -4.78 28.67 3.97
N THR A 74 -5.48 27.93 3.12
CA THR A 74 -6.29 28.54 2.07
C THR A 74 -7.47 29.20 2.78
N PRO A 75 -7.60 30.53 2.73
CA PRO A 75 -8.74 31.19 3.33
C PRO A 75 -9.99 30.75 2.57
N ILE A 76 -11.04 30.39 3.32
CA ILE A 76 -12.35 30.14 2.72
C ILE A 76 -13.10 31.46 2.78
N ASP A 77 -13.56 31.91 1.61
CA ASP A 77 -14.47 33.04 1.51
C ASP A 77 -15.91 32.53 1.66
N TRP A 78 -16.57 32.97 2.73
CA TRP A 78 -17.94 32.58 3.05
C TRP A 78 -18.89 33.71 2.71
N THR A 79 -19.88 33.40 1.88
CA THR A 79 -21.00 34.28 1.61
C THR A 79 -22.14 33.99 2.60
N TYR A 80 -22.61 35.02 3.29
CA TYR A 80 -23.78 34.90 4.16
C TYR A 80 -25.05 34.86 3.32
N GLU A 81 -25.82 33.77 3.40
CA GLU A 81 -27.07 33.61 2.65
C GLU A 81 -28.29 34.07 3.43
N GLY A 82 -28.24 34.04 4.77
CA GLY A 82 -29.35 34.43 5.61
C GLY A 82 -29.41 33.69 6.93
N ALA A 83 -30.45 33.99 7.71
CA ALA A 83 -30.70 33.33 8.98
C ALA A 83 -31.66 32.16 8.81
N VAL A 84 -31.38 31.05 9.50
CA VAL A 84 -32.17 29.81 9.54
C VAL A 84 -32.23 29.32 11.00
N CYS A 85 -33.06 28.33 11.31
CA CYS A 85 -32.92 27.64 12.60
C CYS A 85 -31.71 26.69 12.56
N ALA A 86 -31.14 26.35 13.73
CA ALA A 86 -29.90 25.57 13.80
C ALA A 86 -30.02 24.13 13.26
N ASP A 87 -31.23 23.62 13.08
CA ASP A 87 -31.52 22.34 12.43
C ASP A 87 -31.74 22.45 10.91
N GLY A 88 -31.67 23.67 10.35
CA GLY A 88 -31.92 23.96 8.94
C GLY A 88 -33.36 24.31 8.59
N THR A 89 -34.28 24.30 9.56
CA THR A 89 -35.68 24.68 9.33
C THR A 89 -35.78 26.17 9.00
N LEU A 90 -36.49 26.49 7.92
CA LEU A 90 -36.83 27.87 7.56
C LEU A 90 -38.02 28.33 8.40
N SER A 91 -37.91 29.53 8.98
CA SER A 91 -39.01 30.14 9.73
C SER A 91 -39.16 31.61 9.32
N PHE A 92 -40.37 31.98 8.90
CA PHE A 92 -40.71 33.37 8.58
C PHE A 92 -40.74 34.28 9.81
N SER A 93 -40.64 33.70 11.01
CA SER A 93 -40.60 34.44 12.28
C SER A 93 -39.18 34.61 12.82
N ILE A 94 -38.13 34.27 12.05
CA ILE A 94 -36.74 34.45 12.48
C ILE A 94 -36.48 35.92 12.88
N GLY A 95 -35.84 36.10 14.04
CA GLY A 95 -35.64 37.42 14.67
C GLY A 95 -36.73 37.80 15.68
N LYS A 96 -37.85 37.08 15.74
CA LYS A 96 -38.84 37.20 16.82
C LYS A 96 -38.47 36.30 18.00
N GLN A 97 -38.84 36.73 19.20
CA GLN A 97 -38.62 35.96 20.42
C GLN A 97 -39.29 34.58 20.31
N GLY A 98 -38.50 33.51 20.52
CA GLY A 98 -38.97 32.12 20.51
C GLY A 98 -39.01 31.42 19.15
N ALA A 99 -38.71 32.08 18.04
CA ALA A 99 -38.92 31.53 16.69
C ALA A 99 -38.16 30.23 16.36
N CYS A 100 -37.00 30.00 16.99
CA CYS A 100 -36.22 28.78 16.84
C CYS A 100 -35.95 28.07 18.19
N SER A 101 -36.72 28.36 19.25
CA SER A 101 -36.45 27.83 20.60
C SER A 101 -36.38 26.30 20.65
N HIS A 102 -37.27 25.61 19.92
CA HIS A 102 -37.30 24.15 19.80
C HIS A 102 -36.30 23.60 18.77
N HIS A 103 -35.77 24.46 17.91
CA HIS A 103 -34.88 24.13 16.80
C HIS A 103 -33.42 24.48 17.10
N GLY A 104 -33.09 24.65 18.39
CA GLY A 104 -31.73 24.99 18.84
C GLY A 104 -31.34 26.46 18.68
N GLY A 105 -32.28 27.35 18.38
CA GLY A 105 -32.02 28.77 18.20
C GLY A 105 -31.73 29.15 16.75
N VAL A 106 -31.47 30.44 16.55
CA VAL A 106 -31.19 31.02 15.24
C VAL A 106 -29.72 30.77 14.88
N ALA A 107 -29.47 30.40 13.63
CA ALA A 107 -28.15 30.18 13.05
C ALA A 107 -28.04 30.92 11.70
N GLY A 108 -26.81 31.18 11.27
CA GLY A 108 -26.51 31.70 9.94
C GLY A 108 -26.28 30.57 8.95
N LYS A 109 -26.84 30.72 7.75
CA LYS A 109 -26.53 29.89 6.59
C LYS A 109 -25.43 30.58 5.78
N TRP A 110 -24.38 29.84 5.49
CA TRP A 110 -23.21 30.30 4.75
C TRP A 110 -22.92 29.37 3.58
N SER A 111 -22.46 29.93 2.48
CA SER A 111 -21.98 29.18 1.31
C SER A 111 -20.58 29.61 0.91
N ALA A 112 -19.77 28.65 0.48
CA ALA A 112 -18.47 28.89 -0.12
C ALA A 112 -18.55 28.84 -1.65
N ALA A 113 -17.52 29.35 -2.32
CA ALA A 113 -17.46 29.43 -3.79
C ALA A 113 -17.51 28.07 -4.50
N ASP A 114 -17.15 26.99 -3.80
CA ASP A 114 -17.23 25.60 -4.28
C ASP A 114 -18.65 24.99 -4.17
N GLY A 115 -19.62 25.76 -3.65
CA GLY A 115 -20.99 25.31 -3.42
C GLY A 115 -21.21 24.62 -2.06
N THR A 116 -20.17 24.49 -1.24
CA THR A 116 -20.28 23.96 0.12
C THR A 116 -21.15 24.86 0.97
N GLN A 117 -22.19 24.32 1.58
CA GLN A 117 -23.10 25.05 2.46
C GLN A 117 -22.96 24.56 3.91
N VAL A 118 -22.95 25.51 4.84
CA VAL A 118 -22.87 25.24 6.28
C VAL A 118 -23.89 26.09 7.03
N ILE A 119 -24.43 25.51 8.10
CA ILE A 119 -25.28 26.22 9.05
C ILE A 119 -24.48 26.33 10.34
N CYS A 120 -24.20 27.56 10.74
CA CYS A 120 -23.38 27.87 11.90
C CYS A 120 -24.14 28.82 12.83
N ARG A 121 -24.22 28.52 14.13
CA ARG A 121 -24.70 29.51 15.10
C ARG A 121 -23.71 30.66 15.24
N ASN A 122 -22.42 30.34 15.18
CA ASN A 122 -21.32 31.30 15.20
C ASN A 122 -20.75 31.52 13.79
N SER A 123 -19.62 32.22 13.70
CA SER A 123 -18.92 32.38 12.41
C SER A 123 -18.38 31.04 11.88
N PRO A 124 -18.44 30.80 10.56
CA PRO A 124 -17.90 29.59 9.95
C PRO A 124 -16.35 29.53 10.06
N PRO A 125 -15.76 28.34 9.95
CA PRO A 125 -14.30 28.16 9.96
C PRO A 125 -13.64 28.93 8.81
N ARG A 126 -12.60 29.71 9.09
CA ARG A 126 -12.01 30.64 8.10
C ARG A 126 -11.02 29.98 7.15
N THR A 127 -10.56 28.77 7.44
CA THR A 127 -9.55 28.08 6.64
C THR A 127 -9.94 26.63 6.36
N GLN A 128 -9.47 26.11 5.22
CA GLN A 128 -9.67 24.71 4.85
C GLN A 128 -9.15 23.75 5.92
N GLU A 129 -8.01 24.07 6.53
CA GLU A 129 -7.43 23.27 7.62
C GLU A 129 -8.36 23.18 8.86
N GLN A 130 -9.15 24.22 9.15
CA GLN A 130 -10.13 24.17 10.24
C GLN A 130 -11.31 23.26 9.88
N VAL A 131 -11.79 23.34 8.64
CA VAL A 131 -12.83 22.45 8.11
C VAL A 131 -12.36 21.00 8.18
N ASP A 132 -11.18 20.70 7.64
CA ASP A 132 -10.63 19.35 7.58
C ASP A 132 -10.43 18.77 8.99
N ARG A 133 -9.93 19.57 9.94
CA ARG A 133 -9.82 19.15 11.35
C ARG A 133 -11.17 18.86 11.99
N GLN A 134 -12.20 19.65 11.70
CA GLN A 134 -13.54 19.41 12.24
C GLN A 134 -14.17 18.17 11.60
N MET A 135 -14.02 17.98 10.29
CA MET A 135 -14.48 16.78 9.59
C MET A 135 -13.78 15.53 10.10
N ALA A 136 -12.45 15.57 10.29
CA ALA A 136 -11.70 14.45 10.84
C ALA A 136 -12.10 14.13 12.30
N LYS A 137 -12.41 15.15 13.10
CA LYS A 137 -12.73 14.97 14.53
C LYS A 137 -14.20 14.60 14.77
N PHE A 138 -15.12 15.17 14.02
CA PHE A 138 -16.56 15.10 14.29
C PHE A 138 -17.39 14.52 13.15
N GLY A 139 -16.79 14.27 11.97
CA GLY A 139 -17.50 13.85 10.77
C GLY A 139 -18.45 14.91 10.18
N ARG A 140 -18.43 16.14 10.74
CA ARG A 140 -19.24 17.28 10.29
C ARG A 140 -18.56 18.59 10.69
N ILE A 141 -18.88 19.67 9.98
CA ILE A 141 -18.47 21.02 10.37
C ILE A 141 -19.33 21.44 11.57
N VAL A 142 -18.67 21.90 12.64
CA VAL A 142 -19.34 22.30 13.88
C VAL A 142 -19.06 23.77 14.12
N CYS A 143 -20.14 24.53 14.10
CA CYS A 143 -20.23 25.97 14.32
C CYS A 143 -21.70 26.26 14.70
#